data_AF-A0A847BFY9-F1
#
_entry.id   AF-A0A847BFY9-F1
#
_cell.length_a   1.000
_cell.length_b   1.000
_cell.length_c   1.000
_cell.angle_alpha   90.00
_cell.angle_beta   90.00
_cell.angle_gamma   90.00
#
_symmetry.space_group_name_H-M   'P 1'
#
loop_
_entity.id
_entity.type
_entity.pdbx_description
1 polymer ?
#
loop_
_entity_poly.entity_id
_entity_poly.type
_entity_poly.pdbx_seq_one_letter_code
_entity_poly.pdbx_strand_id
1 'polypeptide(L)'
;MSLPLTPACAATRDWVEHFVIAHNICPFARRELLRDSIRFVEVSAERWEPALEALIMECRRLDETPAIETILLVLSPGLENFDDYLDFLGLAEELLIEQGYEGIYQLASFHPDYSFEGEE
;
A
#
# COMPACT_ATOMS: atom_id res chain seq x y z
N MET A 1 -23.44 3.95 1.82
CA MET A 1 -23.17 2.79 0.93
C MET A 1 -21.75 3.00 0.44
N SER A 2 -20.81 2.14 0.83
CA SER A 2 -19.45 2.21 0.31
C SER A 2 -19.49 2.01 -1.20
N LEU A 3 -18.72 2.81 -1.94
CA LEU A 3 -18.55 2.59 -3.37
C LEU A 3 -17.88 1.22 -3.58
N PRO A 4 -18.23 0.51 -4.66
CA PRO A 4 -17.53 -0.74 -4.98
C PRO A 4 -16.05 -0.45 -5.21
N LEU A 5 -15.19 -1.40 -4.82
CA LEU A 5 -13.77 -1.34 -5.13
C LEU A 5 -13.58 -1.26 -6.64
N THR A 6 -12.55 -0.53 -7.06
CA THR A 6 -12.10 -0.56 -8.45
C THR A 6 -11.55 -1.96 -8.79
N PRO A 7 -11.41 -2.31 -10.08
CA PRO A 7 -10.84 -3.59 -10.48
C PRO A 7 -9.45 -3.86 -9.88
N ALA A 8 -8.58 -2.84 -9.83
CA ALA A 8 -7.26 -2.97 -9.23
C ALA A 8 -7.35 -3.24 -7.72
N CYS A 9 -8.13 -2.45 -6.98
CA CYS A 9 -8.33 -2.68 -5.55
C CYS A 9 -8.97 -4.03 -5.23
N ALA A 10 -9.93 -4.49 -6.06
CA ALA A 10 -10.53 -5.81 -5.92
C ALA A 10 -9.49 -6.93 -6.12
N ALA A 11 -8.66 -6.82 -7.16
CA ALA A 11 -7.58 -7.78 -7.39
C ALA A 11 -6.54 -7.79 -6.25
N THR A 12 -6.18 -6.61 -5.71
CA THR A 12 -5.28 -6.52 -4.55
C THR A 12 -5.92 -7.14 -3.30
N ARG A 13 -7.21 -6.92 -3.07
CA ARG A 13 -7.93 -7.56 -1.96
C ARG A 13 -7.91 -9.08 -2.08
N ASP A 14 -8.19 -9.60 -3.27
CA ASP A 14 -8.16 -11.04 -3.54
C ASP A 14 -6.73 -11.59 -3.34
N TRP A 15 -5.69 -10.86 -3.74
CA TRP A 15 -4.30 -11.21 -3.48
C TRP A 15 -3.97 -11.23 -1.98
N VAL A 16 -4.45 -10.26 -1.19
CA VAL A 16 -4.26 -10.28 0.26
C VAL A 16 -4.91 -11.53 0.88
N GLU A 17 -6.11 -11.88 0.45
CA GLU A 17 -6.84 -13.04 0.96
C GLU A 17 -6.17 -14.36 0.60
N HIS A 18 -5.76 -14.52 -0.65
CA HIS A 18 -5.32 -15.81 -1.18
C HIS A 18 -3.79 -15.99 -1.17
N PHE A 19 -3.02 -14.92 -1.03
CA PHE A 19 -1.55 -14.99 -0.97
C PHE A 19 -1.02 -14.55 0.40
N VAL A 20 -1.22 -13.28 0.78
CA VAL A 20 -0.64 -12.71 2.02
C VAL A 20 -1.10 -13.49 3.25
N ILE A 21 -2.40 -13.75 3.35
CA ILE A 21 -3.00 -14.48 4.47
C ILE A 21 -2.72 -15.99 4.37
N ALA A 22 -2.77 -16.58 3.18
CA ALA A 22 -2.58 -18.01 2.99
C ALA A 22 -1.13 -18.46 3.29
N HIS A 23 -0.16 -17.64 2.89
CA HIS A 23 1.27 -17.90 3.10
C HIS A 23 1.81 -17.30 4.42
N ASN A 24 0.94 -16.74 5.27
CA ASN A 24 1.30 -16.09 6.53
C ASN A 24 2.40 -15.03 6.39
N ILE A 25 2.38 -14.27 5.29
CA ILE A 25 3.34 -13.20 5.02
C ILE A 25 3.20 -12.07 6.03
N CYS A 26 1.96 -11.71 6.37
CA CYS A 26 1.66 -10.72 7.40
C CYS A 26 0.78 -11.36 8.50
N PRO A 27 1.24 -11.42 9.76
CA PRO A 27 0.46 -12.01 10.86
C PRO A 27 -0.79 -11.18 11.21
N PHE A 28 -0.86 -9.91 10.78
CA PHE A 28 -1.95 -9.00 11.12
C PHE A 28 -3.06 -8.96 10.06
N ALA A 29 -2.75 -9.26 8.79
CA ALA A 29 -3.64 -9.04 7.65
C ALA A 29 -5.00 -9.73 7.81
N ARG A 30 -5.04 -10.98 8.31
CA ARG A 30 -6.29 -11.72 8.50
C ARG A 30 -7.25 -11.03 9.47
N ARG A 31 -6.72 -10.51 10.59
CA ARG A 31 -7.54 -9.88 11.63
C ARG A 31 -8.21 -8.62 11.10
N GLU A 32 -7.45 -7.80 10.37
CA GLU A 32 -7.96 -6.53 9.84
C GLU A 32 -8.90 -6.73 8.65
N LEU A 33 -8.64 -7.71 7.78
CA LEU A 33 -9.54 -8.03 6.67
C LEU A 33 -10.93 -8.46 7.18
N LEU A 34 -10.99 -9.26 8.25
CA LEU A 34 -12.26 -9.69 8.87
C LEU A 34 -12.98 -8.57 9.61
N ARG A 35 -12.25 -7.54 10.06
CA ARG A 35 -12.79 -6.37 10.75
C ARG A 35 -13.23 -5.25 9.81
N ASP A 36 -12.98 -5.40 8.51
CA ASP A 36 -13.20 -4.36 7.50
C ASP A 36 -12.44 -3.06 7.84
N SER A 37 -11.26 -3.20 8.46
CA SER A 37 -10.37 -2.10 8.87
C SER A 37 -9.20 -1.86 7.91
N ILE A 38 -9.17 -2.59 6.79
CA ILE A 38 -8.24 -2.36 5.67
C ILE A 38 -8.92 -1.46 4.65
N ARG A 39 -8.33 -0.30 4.39
CA ARG A 39 -8.79 0.59 3.32
C ARG A 39 -7.93 0.40 2.07
N PHE A 40 -8.57 0.19 0.94
CA PHE A 40 -7.92 0.09 -0.38
C PHE A 40 -8.14 1.40 -1.13
N VAL A 41 -7.07 1.96 -1.70
CA VAL A 41 -7.13 3.20 -2.49
C VAL A 41 -6.30 3.02 -3.75
N GLU A 42 -6.92 3.15 -4.92
CA GLU A 42 -6.21 3.17 -6.20
C GLU A 42 -5.74 4.58 -6.51
N VAL A 43 -4.48 4.70 -6.93
CA VAL A 43 -3.83 5.97 -7.26
C VAL A 43 -3.00 5.80 -8.53
N SER A 44 -3.21 6.70 -9.51
CA SER A 44 -2.31 6.78 -10.66
C SER A 44 -0.97 7.37 -10.22
N ALA A 45 0.10 6.69 -10.59
CA ALA A 45 1.49 7.07 -10.39
C ALA A 45 2.18 7.48 -11.72
N GLU A 46 1.42 7.76 -12.79
CA GLU A 46 1.95 8.35 -14.03
C GLU A 46 2.69 9.67 -13.76
N ARG A 47 2.36 10.31 -12.64
CA ARG A 47 3.10 11.41 -12.05
C ARG A 47 3.34 11.11 -10.59
N TRP A 48 4.58 11.26 -10.14
CA TRP A 48 4.97 10.84 -8.79
C TRP A 48 4.50 11.82 -7.71
N GLU A 49 4.51 13.13 -7.96
CA GLU A 49 4.13 14.09 -6.92
C GLU A 49 2.69 13.92 -6.44
N PRO A 50 1.67 13.78 -7.33
CA PRO A 50 0.31 13.49 -6.88
C PRO A 50 0.17 12.16 -6.13
N ALA A 51 0.96 11.15 -6.48
CA ALA A 51 0.94 9.85 -5.79
C ALA A 51 1.54 9.93 -4.38
N LEU A 52 2.64 10.69 -4.23
CA LEU A 52 3.25 10.99 -2.93
C LEU A 52 2.33 11.87 -2.06
N GLU A 53 1.63 12.84 -2.65
CA GLU A 53 0.60 13.61 -1.93
C GLU A 53 -0.52 12.70 -1.45
N ALA A 54 -0.97 11.74 -2.27
CA ALA A 54 -1.99 10.77 -1.90
C ALA A 54 -1.55 9.89 -0.73
N LEU A 55 -0.30 9.45 -0.70
CA LEU A 55 0.29 8.72 0.43
C LEU A 55 0.13 9.51 1.74
N ILE A 56 0.53 10.78 1.74
CA ILE A 56 0.45 11.61 2.96
C ILE A 56 -0.99 11.94 3.36
N MET A 57 -1.89 12.13 2.39
CA MET A 57 -3.32 12.26 2.70
C MET A 57 -3.88 11.02 3.39
N GLU A 58 -3.43 9.84 2.99
CA GLU A 58 -3.86 8.58 3.59
C GLU A 58 -3.22 8.32 4.96
N CYS A 59 -1.97 8.76 5.21
CA CYS A 59 -1.40 8.80 6.57
C CYS A 59 -2.24 9.69 7.51
N ARG A 60 -2.62 10.90 7.07
CA ARG A 60 -3.50 11.79 7.86
C ARG A 60 -4.86 11.15 8.12
N ARG A 61 -5.37 10.36 7.16
CA ARG A 61 -6.63 9.63 7.34
C ARG A 61 -6.52 8.56 8.42
N LEU A 62 -5.39 7.84 8.49
CA LEU A 62 -5.12 6.88 9.56
C LEU A 62 -5.12 7.58 10.93
N ASP A 63 -4.52 8.77 11.04
CA ASP A 63 -4.54 9.56 12.27
C ASP A 63 -5.99 9.93 12.69
N GLU A 64 -6.80 10.34 11.73
CA GLU A 64 -8.14 10.91 11.98
C GLU A 64 -9.25 9.85 12.09
N THR A 65 -9.01 8.63 11.62
CA THR A 65 -10.05 7.60 11.48
C THR A 65 -9.67 6.30 12.19
N PRO A 66 -9.95 6.17 13.50
CA PRO A 66 -9.60 4.97 14.29
C PRO A 66 -10.21 3.64 13.82
N ALA A 67 -11.18 3.68 12.91
CA ALA A 67 -11.76 2.48 12.30
C ALA A 67 -10.88 1.88 11.19
N ILE A 68 -9.93 2.64 10.67
CA ILE A 68 -8.96 2.19 9.65
C ILE A 68 -7.67 1.84 10.39
N GLU A 69 -7.30 0.57 10.34
CA GLU A 69 -6.05 0.10 10.94
C GLU A 69 -4.90 0.20 9.94
N THR A 70 -5.16 -0.05 8.66
CA THR A 70 -4.14 -0.05 7.62
C THR A 70 -4.71 0.37 6.26
N ILE A 71 -3.84 0.89 5.41
CA ILE A 71 -4.17 1.32 4.05
C ILE A 71 -3.29 0.54 3.07
N LEU A 72 -3.92 0.04 2.00
CA LEU A 72 -3.25 -0.49 0.83
C LEU A 72 -3.41 0.51 -0.30
N LEU A 73 -2.34 1.26 -0.58
CA LEU A 73 -2.23 2.18 -1.70
C LEU A 73 -1.87 1.36 -2.96
N VAL A 74 -2.83 1.21 -3.86
CA VAL A 74 -2.69 0.43 -5.10
C VAL A 74 -2.27 1.40 -6.21
N LEU A 75 -1.00 1.36 -6.57
CA LEU A 75 -0.41 2.25 -7.58
C LEU A 75 -0.71 1.67 -8.97
N SER A 76 -1.65 2.28 -9.68
CA SER A 76 -2.04 1.86 -11.03
C SER A 76 -2.69 3.02 -11.79
N PRO A 77 -2.20 3.40 -13.00
CA PRO A 77 -0.97 2.95 -13.66
C PRO A 77 0.27 3.78 -13.27
N GLY A 78 1.48 3.42 -13.74
CA GLY A 78 2.64 4.33 -13.80
C GLY A 78 3.91 3.90 -13.05
N LEU A 79 3.88 2.78 -12.33
CA LEU A 79 5.02 2.20 -11.61
C LEU A 79 5.14 0.70 -11.87
N GLU A 80 4.83 0.27 -13.09
CA GLU A 80 5.01 -1.12 -13.54
C GLU A 80 6.48 -1.47 -13.79
N ASN A 81 7.34 -0.47 -13.98
CA ASN A 81 8.79 -0.66 -14.05
C ASN A 81 9.35 -0.76 -12.63
N PHE A 82 10.12 -1.82 -12.37
CA PHE A 82 10.62 -2.11 -11.03
C PHE A 82 11.64 -1.08 -10.51
N ASP A 83 12.55 -0.58 -11.36
CA ASP A 83 13.54 0.42 -10.94
C ASP A 83 12.86 1.75 -10.59
N ASP A 84 11.92 2.20 -11.43
CA ASP A 84 11.09 3.39 -11.18
C ASP A 84 10.29 3.25 -9.87
N TYR A 85 9.76 2.05 -9.61
CA TYR A 85 9.07 1.71 -8.36
C TYR A 85 9.99 1.79 -7.14
N LEU A 86 11.23 1.30 -7.22
CA LEU A 86 12.20 1.38 -6.12
C LEU A 86 12.60 2.83 -5.83
N ASP A 87 12.82 3.64 -6.87
CA ASP A 87 13.10 5.07 -6.73
C ASP A 87 11.91 5.80 -6.09
N PHE A 88 10.68 5.52 -6.53
CA PHE A 88 9.47 6.05 -5.90
C PHE A 88 9.34 5.64 -4.44
N LEU A 89 9.62 4.37 -4.12
CA LEU A 89 9.56 3.86 -2.74
C LEU A 89 10.55 4.59 -1.83
N GLY A 90 11.77 4.83 -2.30
CA GLY A 90 12.77 5.61 -1.54
C GLY A 90 12.27 7.02 -1.23
N LEU A 91 11.71 7.72 -2.23
CA LEU A 91 11.12 9.04 -2.03
C LEU A 91 9.92 9.02 -1.07
N ALA A 92 9.10 7.98 -1.14
CA ALA A 92 7.96 7.80 -0.25
C ALA A 92 8.41 7.61 1.21
N GLU A 93 9.44 6.81 1.44
CA GLU A 93 10.03 6.61 2.77
C GLU A 93 10.62 7.91 3.34
N GLU A 94 11.41 8.64 2.54
CA GLU A 94 11.95 9.95 2.93
C GLU A 94 10.83 10.94 3.28
N LEU A 95 9.78 10.99 2.46
CA LEU A 95 8.64 11.87 2.69
C LEU A 95 7.88 11.53 3.98
N LEU A 96 7.75 10.24 4.33
CA LEU A 96 7.17 9.85 5.63
C LEU A 96 7.97 10.43 6.79
N ILE A 97 9.30 10.38 6.72
CA ILE A 97 10.18 10.94 7.75
C ILE A 97 9.98 12.47 7.82
N GLU A 98 10.01 13.16 6.68
CA GLU A 98 9.83 14.61 6.61
C GLU A 98 8.48 15.10 7.14
N GLN A 99 7.42 14.30 6.95
CA GLN A 99 6.09 14.60 7.48
C GLN A 99 5.90 14.18 8.96
N GLY A 100 6.94 13.63 9.60
CA GLY A 100 6.93 13.26 11.02
C GLY A 100 6.27 11.92 11.31
N TYR A 101 6.14 11.05 10.31
CA TYR A 101 5.59 9.69 10.46
C TYR A 101 6.65 8.63 10.74
N GLU A 102 7.93 9.02 10.88
CA GLU A 102 9.00 8.11 11.30
C GLU A 102 8.65 7.41 12.62
N GLY A 103 8.66 6.07 12.60
CA GLY A 103 8.31 5.24 13.76
C GLY A 103 6.81 5.18 14.09
N ILE A 104 5.96 5.89 13.33
CA ILE A 104 4.48 5.85 13.45
C ILE A 104 3.92 4.91 12.38
N TYR A 105 4.27 5.16 11.12
CA TYR A 105 3.85 4.33 9.98
C TYR A 105 5.06 3.74 9.27
N GLN A 106 4.88 2.56 8.69
CA GLN A 106 5.89 1.86 7.91
C GLN A 106 5.31 1.47 6.55
N LEU A 107 6.11 1.62 5.49
CA LEU A 107 5.76 1.13 4.17
C LEU A 107 6.20 -0.34 4.06
N ALA A 108 5.24 -1.26 4.02
CA ALA A 108 5.46 -2.63 3.59
C ALA A 108 5.01 -2.72 2.13
N SER A 109 5.98 -2.69 1.21
CA SER A 109 5.72 -2.49 -0.21
C SER A 109 5.87 -3.80 -1.00
N PHE A 110 5.14 -3.92 -2.12
CA PHE A 110 5.11 -5.12 -2.96
C PHE A 110 5.07 -4.72 -4.43
N HIS A 111 5.94 -5.35 -5.24
CA HIS A 111 5.96 -5.25 -6.69
C HIS A 111 5.97 -6.66 -7.31
N PRO A 112 5.30 -6.91 -8.46
CA PRO A 112 5.29 -8.21 -9.12
C PRO A 112 6.68 -8.76 -9.46
N ASP A 113 7.62 -7.87 -9.74
CA ASP A 113 9.00 -8.22 -10.10
C ASP A 113 9.97 -8.29 -8.90
N TYR A 114 9.48 -8.29 -7.66
CA TYR A 114 10.35 -8.55 -6.52
C TYR A 114 10.97 -9.95 -6.64
N SER A 115 12.28 -9.98 -6.82
CA SER A 115 13.10 -11.19 -6.76
C SER A 115 14.07 -11.06 -5.59
N PHE A 116 14.18 -12.11 -4.77
CA PHE A 116 15.23 -12.16 -3.76
C PHE A 116 16.58 -12.45 -4.44
N GLU A 117 17.62 -11.71 -4.07
CA GLU A 117 18.98 -11.99 -4.54
C GLU A 117 19.41 -13.37 -3.98
N GLY A 118 19.50 -14.38 -4.85
CA GLY A 118 19.93 -15.74 -4.48
C GLY A 118 18.90 -16.86 -4.66
N GLU A 119 17.75 -16.61 -5.28
CA GLU A 119 16.82 -17.67 -5.70
C GLU A 119 17.06 -18.03 -7.19
N GLU A 120 17.73 -19.18 -7.43
CA GLU A 120 17.64 -19.96 -8.67
C GLU A 120 16.63 -21.10 -8.51
#